data_AF-A0A0D3LBH0-F1
#
_entry.id   AF-A0A0D3LBH0-F1
#
_cell.length_a   1.000
_cell.length_b   1.000
_cell.length_c   1.000
_cell.angle_alpha   90.00
_cell.angle_beta   90.00
_cell.angle_gamma   90.00
#
_symmetry.space_group_name_H-M   'P 1'
#
loop_
_entity.id
_entity.type
_entity.pdbx_description
1 polymer ?
#
loop_
_entity_poly.entity_id
_entity_poly.type
_entity_poly.pdbx_seq_one_letter_code
_entity_poly.pdbx_strand_id
1 'polypeptide(L)'
;MKKHILHLLIVCYIGALFPLAAWSQSSDRAILKDKLYFYYVPQPNDASAGKVILNNEQIFNGNETGSFWTNPNMAESQALVRGLLRDQSGGGEPLLQEYASQIVQIVNKPVLVYLYDDMTPLNQTAKNKWKMCPDDTESPIFRAWPCANNQTIVDDAVIELERCLGNTPPARLDGKMAGYMHMGAYHMRRHGIGWTKGTFIHELVHTQDFSDSRVHLFWVNGRRLRYGADQKHFIDEAVPNRAMTYKEGIANTITLLYQNSDANSRFEWFKNNHGMRVEINPHPVGSGAGNLHPCTVASSPSEDAWLYNLIINAGATEQGRSADNAYAFFKVRDLPARFIIHNEFVLALIFSEYVHHINFRNFINSLKASNNNLLRVSGSGTAMLFENMCYAGLPEGETLASVSASGVGGRRTYLLPLAYADYFTAFRSSNKNEFKELFENMLPDSWIDLYWDTAKDQVRGSVSMANIQRSDLTSIAIALGVNSSQP
;
A
#
# COMPACT_ATOMS: atom_id res chain seq x y z
N MET A 1 66.04 5.84 -19.42
CA MET A 1 65.59 5.43 -18.07
C MET A 1 64.25 6.06 -17.77
N LYS A 2 63.17 5.32 -18.04
CA LYS A 2 61.78 5.67 -17.73
C LYS A 2 61.31 4.72 -16.63
N LYS A 3 61.12 5.22 -15.41
CA LYS A 3 60.35 4.61 -14.31
C LYS A 3 60.20 5.70 -13.24
N HIS A 4 59.00 5.85 -12.70
CA HIS A 4 58.57 6.76 -11.60
C HIS A 4 57.56 7.87 -11.95
N ILE A 5 56.57 7.58 -12.81
CA ILE A 5 55.27 8.27 -12.77
C ILE A 5 54.18 7.22 -12.95
N LEU A 6 53.96 6.35 -11.94
CA LEU A 6 52.83 5.41 -11.96
C LEU A 6 52.47 4.93 -10.55
N HIS A 7 52.47 5.81 -9.53
CA HIS A 7 51.96 5.45 -8.20
C HIS A 7 51.15 6.58 -7.51
N LEU A 8 50.92 7.73 -8.17
CA LEU A 8 50.19 8.86 -7.55
C LEU A 8 48.79 9.15 -8.14
N LEU A 9 48.30 8.33 -9.08
CA LEU A 9 46.99 8.56 -9.74
C LEU A 9 45.93 7.49 -9.44
N ILE A 10 46.23 6.49 -8.62
CA ILE A 10 45.29 5.42 -8.24
C ILE A 10 44.67 5.64 -6.84
N VAL A 11 45.09 6.67 -6.10
CA VAL A 11 44.55 6.96 -4.76
C VAL A 11 43.42 8.00 -4.76
N CYS A 12 43.23 8.79 -5.83
CA CYS A 12 42.18 9.83 -5.87
C CYS A 12 40.87 9.41 -6.56
N TYR A 13 40.76 8.20 -7.14
CA TYR A 13 39.54 7.76 -7.83
C TYR A 13 38.62 6.85 -7.00
N ILE A 14 39.05 6.39 -5.83
CA ILE A 14 38.21 5.59 -4.92
C ILE A 14 37.41 6.51 -3.95
N GLY A 15 37.81 7.78 -3.79
CA GLY A 15 37.15 8.75 -2.89
C GLY A 15 35.91 9.45 -3.46
N ALA A 16 35.62 9.33 -4.77
CA ALA A 16 34.55 10.09 -5.42
C ALA A 16 33.22 9.31 -5.59
N LEU A 17 33.17 8.02 -5.21
CA LEU A 17 31.94 7.22 -5.26
C LEU A 17 31.20 7.13 -3.92
N PHE A 18 31.79 7.63 -2.82
CA PHE A 18 31.18 7.62 -1.49
C PHE A 18 30.50 8.92 -1.00
N PRO A 19 30.64 10.12 -1.62
CA PRO A 19 29.96 11.30 -1.08
C PRO A 19 28.48 11.38 -1.47
N LEU A 20 28.03 10.78 -2.57
CA LEU A 20 26.62 10.89 -3.01
C LEU A 20 25.66 10.09 -2.10
N ALA A 21 26.05 8.90 -1.65
CA ALA A 21 25.25 8.09 -0.73
C ALA A 21 25.16 8.73 0.67
N ALA A 22 26.28 9.29 1.17
CA ALA A 22 26.31 9.98 2.45
C ALA A 22 25.49 11.28 2.45
N TRP A 23 25.47 12.02 1.32
CA TRP A 23 24.66 13.23 1.17
C TRP A 23 23.16 12.92 1.06
N SER A 24 22.77 11.89 0.28
CA SER A 24 21.37 11.44 0.18
C SER A 24 20.83 10.94 1.53
N GLN A 25 21.62 10.17 2.27
CA GLN A 25 21.22 9.71 3.61
C GLN A 25 21.01 10.88 4.58
N SER A 26 21.85 11.92 4.49
CA SER A 26 21.72 13.10 5.35
C SER A 26 20.43 13.89 5.08
N SER A 27 19.97 13.95 3.82
CA SER A 27 18.71 14.62 3.46
C SER A 27 17.48 13.82 3.86
N ASP A 28 17.47 12.50 3.65
CA ASP A 28 16.29 11.66 3.94
C ASP A 28 15.98 11.66 5.44
N ARG A 29 17.01 11.47 6.26
CA ARG A 29 16.89 11.52 7.73
C ARG A 29 16.46 12.90 8.23
N ALA A 30 16.92 13.98 7.60
CA ALA A 30 16.49 15.33 7.96
C ALA A 30 15.00 15.57 7.62
N ILE A 31 14.55 15.08 6.46
CA ILE A 31 13.13 15.09 6.09
C ILE A 31 12.31 14.33 7.13
N LEU A 32 12.76 13.13 7.52
CA LEU A 32 12.05 12.32 8.52
C LEU A 32 12.01 12.97 9.90
N LYS A 33 13.10 13.63 10.32
CA LYS A 33 13.16 14.40 11.57
C LYS A 33 12.05 15.46 11.63
N ASP A 34 11.77 16.11 10.51
CA ASP A 34 10.80 17.21 10.42
C ASP A 34 9.37 16.71 10.12
N LYS A 35 9.21 15.50 9.59
CA LYS A 35 7.91 14.96 9.17
C LYS A 35 7.33 13.90 10.10
N LEU A 36 8.11 13.15 10.87
CA LEU A 36 7.59 12.11 11.76
C LEU A 36 7.58 12.57 13.21
N TYR A 37 6.41 12.65 13.86
CA TYR A 37 6.31 13.06 15.26
C TYR A 37 5.92 11.87 16.14
N PHE A 38 6.85 11.41 16.97
CA PHE A 38 6.63 10.24 17.82
C PHE A 38 6.05 10.62 19.19
N TYR A 39 4.97 9.93 19.58
CA TYR A 39 4.35 10.03 20.88
C TYR A 39 4.41 8.68 21.59
N TYR A 40 5.04 8.64 22.76
CA TYR A 40 5.06 7.47 23.62
C TYR A 40 3.92 7.52 24.64
N VAL A 41 3.17 6.43 24.76
CA VAL A 41 2.06 6.27 25.72
C VAL A 41 2.41 5.15 26.70
N PRO A 42 2.96 5.48 27.91
CA PRO A 42 3.43 4.49 28.87
C PRO A 42 2.30 3.76 29.62
N GLN A 43 1.15 4.42 29.80
CA GLN A 43 0.03 3.90 30.59
C GLN A 43 -1.27 4.11 29.82
N PRO A 44 -1.47 3.37 28.71
CA PRO A 44 -2.61 3.61 27.81
C PRO A 44 -3.98 3.41 28.47
N ASN A 45 -4.07 2.55 29.51
CA ASN A 45 -5.29 2.27 30.27
C ASN A 45 -5.69 3.36 31.27
N ASP A 46 -4.79 4.29 31.60
CA ASP A 46 -5.07 5.35 32.56
C ASP A 46 -5.73 6.56 31.85
N ALA A 47 -6.95 6.88 32.29
CA ALA A 47 -7.72 8.00 31.77
C ALA A 47 -7.00 9.36 31.98
N SER A 48 -6.19 9.48 33.02
CA SER A 48 -5.43 10.68 33.37
C SER A 48 -4.03 10.74 32.75
N ALA A 49 -3.46 9.60 32.36
CA ALA A 49 -2.10 9.55 31.83
C ALA A 49 -1.95 10.31 30.51
N GLY A 50 -0.88 11.10 30.40
CA GLY A 50 -0.53 11.81 29.18
C GLY A 50 0.20 10.94 28.16
N LYS A 51 0.52 11.57 27.02
CA LYS A 51 1.53 11.07 26.08
C LYS A 51 2.83 11.86 26.27
N VAL A 52 3.96 11.21 26.05
CA VAL A 52 5.29 11.85 26.03
C VAL A 52 5.67 12.11 24.58
N ILE A 53 5.93 13.37 24.23
CA ILE A 53 6.45 13.73 22.91
C ILE A 53 7.94 13.38 22.89
N LEU A 54 8.37 12.55 21.96
CA LEU A 54 9.79 12.25 21.81
C LEU A 54 10.48 13.40 21.08
N ASN A 55 11.66 13.78 21.56
CA ASN A 55 12.42 14.89 20.98
C ASN A 55 13.27 14.38 19.80
N ASN A 56 12.77 14.60 18.58
CA ASN A 56 13.46 14.20 17.36
C ASN A 56 14.86 14.78 17.21
N GLU A 57 15.09 16.02 17.66
CA GLU A 57 16.42 16.62 17.60
C GLU A 57 17.40 15.86 18.50
N GLN A 58 16.94 15.40 19.67
CA GLN A 58 17.78 14.59 20.54
C GLN A 58 18.07 13.21 19.95
N ILE A 59 17.05 12.57 19.37
CA ILE A 59 17.19 11.26 18.74
C ILE A 59 18.15 11.34 17.56
N PHE A 60 18.00 12.37 16.72
CA PHE A 60 18.82 12.61 15.54
C PHE A 60 20.30 12.78 15.88
N ASN A 61 20.60 13.45 16.99
CA ASN A 61 21.96 13.69 17.50
C ASN A 61 22.47 12.57 18.42
N GLY A 62 21.66 11.54 18.68
CA GLY A 62 22.04 10.38 19.47
C GLY A 62 22.21 10.63 20.98
N ASN A 63 21.50 11.62 21.53
CA ASN A 63 21.51 11.95 22.95
C ASN A 63 20.11 11.78 23.58
N GLU A 64 19.39 10.76 23.12
CA GLU A 64 18.04 10.46 23.60
C GLU A 64 17.99 10.16 25.11
N THR A 65 16.94 10.65 25.78
CA THR A 65 16.72 10.46 27.23
C THR A 65 15.22 10.30 27.52
N GLY A 66 14.89 9.80 28.72
CA GLY A 66 13.51 9.69 29.20
C GLY A 66 12.96 8.27 29.22
N SER A 67 11.75 8.13 29.76
CA SER A 67 11.15 6.83 30.12
C SER A 67 10.93 5.89 28.94
N PHE A 68 10.70 6.43 27.74
CA PHE A 68 10.58 5.61 26.52
C PHE A 68 11.84 4.78 26.28
N TRP A 69 13.03 5.38 26.42
CA TRP A 69 14.31 4.76 26.07
C TRP A 69 14.85 3.80 27.12
N THR A 70 14.35 3.90 28.36
CA THR A 70 14.69 3.00 29.46
C THR A 70 13.69 1.87 29.64
N ASN A 71 12.55 1.90 28.92
CA ASN A 71 11.53 0.87 29.05
C ASN A 71 11.83 -0.35 28.14
N PRO A 72 12.13 -1.53 28.71
CA PRO A 72 12.46 -2.71 27.91
C PRO A 72 11.28 -3.26 27.09
N ASN A 73 10.04 -2.92 27.44
CA ASN A 73 8.87 -3.31 26.64
C ASN A 73 8.87 -2.67 25.25
N MET A 74 9.50 -1.50 25.12
CA MET A 74 9.50 -0.69 23.91
C MET A 74 10.70 -0.97 23.01
N ALA A 75 11.48 -2.04 23.24
CA ALA A 75 12.74 -2.29 22.53
C ALA A 75 12.61 -2.23 20.99
N GLU A 76 11.58 -2.86 20.43
CA GLU A 76 11.33 -2.85 18.98
C GLU A 76 10.94 -1.47 18.45
N SER A 77 10.14 -0.72 19.22
CA SER A 77 9.77 0.66 18.89
C SER A 77 10.99 1.59 18.97
N GLN A 78 11.84 1.42 19.97
CA GLN A 78 13.09 2.18 20.10
C GLN A 78 14.01 1.92 18.90
N ALA A 79 14.14 0.66 18.48
CA ALA A 79 14.92 0.27 17.31
C ALA A 79 14.35 0.87 16.03
N LEU A 80 13.02 0.85 15.84
CA LEU A 80 12.34 1.52 14.72
C LEU A 80 12.63 3.03 14.68
N VAL A 81 12.43 3.72 15.82
CA VAL A 81 12.64 5.19 15.90
C VAL A 81 14.11 5.55 15.64
N ARG A 82 15.06 4.78 16.17
CA ARG A 82 16.50 4.94 15.87
C ARG A 82 16.78 4.68 14.40
N GLY A 83 16.24 3.60 13.83
CA GLY A 83 16.37 3.26 12.41
C GLY A 83 15.95 4.42 11.50
N LEU A 84 14.87 5.13 11.85
CA LEU A 84 14.36 6.27 11.09
C LEU A 84 15.16 7.58 11.29
N LEU A 85 15.68 7.83 12.49
CA LEU A 85 16.19 9.17 12.85
C LEU A 85 17.69 9.25 13.15
N ARG A 86 18.40 8.13 13.39
CA ARG A 86 19.84 8.14 13.66
C ARG A 86 20.69 7.97 12.41
N ASP A 87 21.98 8.27 12.51
CA ASP A 87 22.94 7.93 11.48
C ASP A 87 23.22 6.42 11.52
N GLN A 88 23.83 5.90 10.45
CA GLN A 88 24.08 4.46 10.35
C GLN A 88 24.94 3.93 11.51
N SER A 89 25.96 4.69 11.94
CA SER A 89 26.82 4.34 13.08
C SER A 89 26.07 4.29 14.42
N GLY A 90 25.00 5.06 14.58
CA GLY A 90 24.18 5.12 15.78
C GLY A 90 22.99 4.16 15.79
N GLY A 91 22.83 3.30 14.78
CA GLY A 91 21.69 2.39 14.63
C GLY A 91 20.57 2.90 13.71
N GLY A 92 20.86 3.92 12.90
CA GLY A 92 20.03 4.33 11.77
C GLY A 92 20.11 3.36 10.60
N GLU A 93 19.06 3.33 9.78
CA GLU A 93 18.92 2.38 8.67
C GLU A 93 18.65 3.09 7.35
N PRO A 94 19.67 3.25 6.47
CA PRO A 94 19.54 4.02 5.24
C PRO A 94 18.36 3.61 4.36
N LEU A 95 18.13 2.30 4.18
CA LEU A 95 17.03 1.81 3.34
C LEU A 95 15.65 2.17 3.91
N LEU A 96 15.50 2.04 5.24
CA LEU A 96 14.27 2.45 5.92
C LEU A 96 14.06 3.97 5.80
N GLN A 97 15.13 4.74 5.90
CA GLN A 97 15.12 6.20 5.77
C GLN A 97 14.73 6.65 4.37
N GLU A 98 15.30 6.02 3.34
CA GLU A 98 14.99 6.28 1.94
C GLU A 98 13.51 6.05 1.64
N TYR A 99 12.98 4.86 1.99
CA TYR A 99 11.58 4.52 1.73
C TYR A 99 10.63 5.44 2.51
N ALA A 100 10.84 5.58 3.82
CA ALA A 100 9.97 6.41 4.64
C ALA A 100 10.00 7.88 4.21
N SER A 101 11.17 8.42 3.82
CA SER A 101 11.30 9.82 3.40
C SER A 101 10.58 10.09 2.09
N GLN A 102 10.60 9.16 1.13
CA GLN A 102 9.86 9.29 -0.12
C GLN A 102 8.34 9.21 0.11
N ILE A 103 7.89 8.33 1.01
CA ILE A 103 6.46 8.20 1.35
C ILE A 103 5.94 9.50 1.99
N VAL A 104 6.58 10.04 3.03
CA VAL A 104 6.08 11.26 3.72
C VAL A 104 6.05 12.50 2.82
N GLN A 105 6.75 12.48 1.68
CA GLN A 105 6.79 13.57 0.71
C GLN A 105 5.65 13.52 -0.32
N ILE A 106 4.82 12.47 -0.32
CA ILE A 106 3.62 12.38 -1.16
C ILE A 106 2.68 13.54 -0.82
N VAL A 107 2.22 13.62 0.45
CA VAL A 107 1.42 14.75 0.95
C VAL A 107 2.31 15.87 1.47
N ASN A 108 3.55 15.56 1.86
CA ASN A 108 4.54 16.50 2.37
C ASN A 108 4.08 17.25 3.63
N LYS A 109 3.35 16.58 4.52
CA LYS A 109 2.92 17.11 5.83
C LYS A 109 3.37 16.17 6.96
N PRO A 110 3.47 16.69 8.20
CA PRO A 110 3.74 15.88 9.38
C PRO A 110 2.84 14.65 9.54
N VAL A 111 3.39 13.54 10.03
CA VAL A 111 2.66 12.33 10.44
C VAL A 111 2.87 12.11 11.93
N LEU A 112 1.80 11.80 12.65
CA LEU A 112 1.86 11.50 14.08
C LEU A 112 1.97 9.99 14.31
N VAL A 113 2.95 9.52 15.07
CA VAL A 113 3.18 8.09 15.33
C VAL A 113 3.02 7.83 16.82
N TYR A 114 1.96 7.11 17.20
CA TYR A 114 1.68 6.74 18.59
C TYR A 114 2.24 5.36 18.91
N LEU A 115 3.14 5.29 19.89
CA LEU A 115 3.81 4.09 20.36
C LEU A 115 3.26 3.75 21.75
N TYR A 116 2.51 2.66 21.85
CA TYR A 116 1.83 2.26 23.09
C TYR A 116 2.62 1.18 23.83
N ASP A 117 2.86 1.37 25.14
CA ASP A 117 3.22 0.25 26.01
C ASP A 117 1.95 -0.52 26.37
N ASP A 118 1.53 -1.38 25.46
CA ASP A 118 0.38 -2.25 25.59
C ASP A 118 0.78 -3.70 25.92
N MET A 119 1.92 -3.91 26.61
CA MET A 119 2.30 -5.24 27.10
C MET A 119 1.32 -5.78 28.15
N THR A 120 0.57 -4.91 28.80
CA THR A 120 -0.67 -5.22 29.52
C THR A 120 -1.88 -4.98 28.61
N PRO A 121 -2.88 -5.89 28.57
CA PRO A 121 -4.02 -5.72 27.68
C PRO A 121 -4.76 -4.40 27.92
N LEU A 122 -5.25 -3.81 26.83
CA LEU A 122 -5.95 -2.55 26.79
C LEU A 122 -7.43 -2.72 27.10
N ASN A 123 -8.01 -1.70 27.74
CA ASN A 123 -9.42 -1.67 28.10
C ASN A 123 -10.21 -0.62 27.27
N GLN A 124 -11.52 -0.56 27.49
CA GLN A 124 -12.39 0.38 26.80
C GLN A 124 -12.01 1.85 27.05
N THR A 125 -11.44 2.19 28.21
CA THR A 125 -10.94 3.55 28.50
C THR A 125 -9.83 3.93 27.51
N ALA A 126 -8.86 3.04 27.30
CA ALA A 126 -7.81 3.23 26.31
C ALA A 126 -8.39 3.36 24.89
N LYS A 127 -9.32 2.46 24.50
CA LYS A 127 -10.00 2.48 23.19
C LYS A 127 -10.66 3.84 22.93
N ASN A 128 -11.42 4.32 23.91
CA ASN A 128 -12.19 5.56 23.79
C ASN A 128 -11.30 6.80 23.72
N LYS A 129 -10.20 6.82 24.48
CA LYS A 129 -9.29 7.95 24.58
C LYS A 129 -8.39 8.09 23.37
N TRP A 130 -7.75 6.99 22.96
CA TRP A 130 -6.71 7.02 21.94
C TRP A 130 -7.23 6.68 20.54
N LYS A 131 -8.46 6.14 20.43
CA LYS A 131 -9.10 5.76 19.16
C LYS A 131 -8.26 4.81 18.29
N MET A 132 -7.39 4.02 18.92
CA MET A 132 -6.54 3.05 18.23
C MET A 132 -7.33 1.84 17.74
N CYS A 133 -6.79 1.13 16.76
CA CYS A 133 -7.38 -0.09 16.25
C CYS A 133 -7.09 -1.25 17.20
N PRO A 134 -8.13 -1.97 17.68
CA PRO A 134 -7.93 -3.17 18.46
C PRO A 134 -7.60 -4.35 17.53
N ASP A 135 -6.76 -5.27 17.99
CA ASP A 135 -6.50 -6.56 17.32
C ASP A 135 -7.68 -7.54 17.39
N ASP A 136 -8.56 -7.34 18.37
CA ASP A 136 -9.87 -7.96 18.48
C ASP A 136 -10.90 -6.89 18.78
N THR A 137 -11.70 -6.60 17.78
CA THR A 137 -12.72 -5.54 17.78
C THR A 137 -13.92 -5.87 18.68
N GLU A 138 -14.21 -7.14 18.88
CA GLU A 138 -15.35 -7.65 19.67
C GLU A 138 -14.99 -7.84 21.14
N SER A 139 -13.71 -8.02 21.43
CA SER A 139 -13.23 -8.16 22.80
C SER A 139 -13.22 -6.82 23.55
N PRO A 140 -13.69 -6.78 24.82
CA PRO A 140 -13.50 -5.63 25.70
C PRO A 140 -12.04 -5.46 26.17
N ILE A 141 -11.20 -6.47 25.92
CA ILE A 141 -9.78 -6.51 26.26
C ILE A 141 -8.96 -6.84 25.01
N PHE A 142 -8.09 -5.93 24.59
CA PHE A 142 -7.42 -6.04 23.28
C PHE A 142 -5.96 -5.52 23.34
N ARG A 143 -5.23 -5.62 22.23
CA ARG A 143 -3.93 -4.96 22.01
C ARG A 143 -4.05 -3.94 20.90
N ALA A 144 -3.17 -2.94 20.89
CA ALA A 144 -3.13 -1.97 19.81
C ALA A 144 -2.58 -2.65 18.54
N TRP A 145 -3.47 -2.97 17.61
CA TRP A 145 -3.09 -3.42 16.27
C TRP A 145 -2.52 -2.24 15.49
N PRO A 146 -1.44 -2.43 14.71
CA PRO A 146 -0.96 -1.39 13.82
C PRO A 146 -2.05 -0.92 12.88
N CYS A 147 -2.26 0.38 12.84
CA CYS A 147 -3.17 0.98 11.87
C CYS A 147 -2.86 2.45 11.67
N ALA A 148 -3.25 2.95 10.51
CA ALA A 148 -3.03 4.34 10.14
C ALA A 148 -4.25 4.96 9.47
N ASN A 149 -4.34 6.28 9.59
CA ASN A 149 -5.39 7.08 8.97
C ASN A 149 -4.78 8.31 8.30
N ASN A 150 -5.30 8.63 7.11
CA ASN A 150 -5.10 9.93 6.49
C ASN A 150 -6.02 10.97 7.15
N GLN A 151 -5.47 12.13 7.54
CA GLN A 151 -6.21 13.16 8.25
C GLN A 151 -7.26 13.84 7.37
N THR A 152 -7.02 14.00 6.06
CA THR A 152 -8.01 14.58 5.15
C THR A 152 -9.27 13.73 5.10
N ILE A 153 -9.08 12.42 5.01
CA ILE A 153 -10.12 11.40 5.01
C ILE A 153 -10.88 11.38 6.35
N VAL A 154 -10.16 11.42 7.47
CA VAL A 154 -10.76 11.51 8.82
C VAL A 154 -11.59 12.79 8.97
N ASP A 155 -11.05 13.94 8.57
CA ASP A 155 -11.73 15.23 8.65
C ASP A 155 -12.99 15.25 7.79
N ASP A 156 -12.92 14.71 6.56
CA ASP A 156 -14.08 14.63 5.66
C ASP A 156 -15.20 13.79 6.28
N ALA A 157 -14.87 12.61 6.82
CA ALA A 157 -15.83 11.72 7.48
C ALA A 157 -16.46 12.37 8.73
N VAL A 158 -15.66 13.04 9.57
CA VAL A 158 -16.16 13.72 10.77
C VAL A 158 -17.04 14.91 10.41
N ILE A 159 -16.62 15.73 9.43
CA ILE A 159 -17.40 16.91 9.01
C ILE A 159 -18.75 16.48 8.43
N GLU A 160 -18.77 15.43 7.61
CA GLU A 160 -20.01 14.90 7.04
C GLU A 160 -20.95 14.38 8.14
N LEU A 161 -20.42 13.62 9.09
CA LEU A 161 -21.18 13.12 10.23
C LEU A 161 -21.80 14.26 11.04
N GLU A 162 -21.01 15.27 11.42
CA GLU A 162 -21.48 16.41 12.22
C GLU A 162 -22.51 17.25 11.47
N ARG A 163 -22.32 17.50 10.16
CA ARG A 163 -23.31 18.21 9.33
C ARG A 163 -24.65 17.47 9.32
N CYS A 164 -24.61 16.16 9.12
CA CYS A 164 -25.83 15.35 9.06
C CYS A 164 -26.52 15.22 10.43
N LEU A 165 -25.76 15.28 11.52
CA LEU A 165 -26.30 15.41 12.89
C LEU A 165 -26.88 16.80 13.21
N GLY A 166 -26.74 17.79 12.32
CA GLY A 166 -27.15 19.18 12.56
C GLY A 166 -26.22 19.94 13.51
N ASN A 167 -25.02 19.41 13.77
CA ASN A 167 -24.01 20.02 14.61
C ASN A 167 -23.09 20.94 13.80
N THR A 168 -22.35 21.82 14.50
CA THR A 168 -21.28 22.60 13.86
C THR A 168 -20.06 21.71 13.63
N PRO A 169 -19.57 21.56 12.39
CA PRO A 169 -18.42 20.72 12.12
C PRO A 169 -17.14 21.25 12.80
N PRO A 170 -16.26 20.39 13.28
CA PRO A 170 -15.00 20.81 13.88
C PRO A 170 -14.07 21.43 12.84
N ALA A 171 -13.07 22.17 13.33
CA ALA A 171 -11.99 22.66 12.48
C ALA A 171 -11.18 21.50 11.91
N ARG A 172 -10.82 21.60 10.63
CA ARG A 172 -9.97 20.63 9.95
C ARG A 172 -8.55 20.62 10.52
N LEU A 173 -7.97 19.43 10.62
CA LEU A 173 -6.61 19.18 11.05
C LEU A 173 -5.68 18.83 9.87
N ASP A 174 -6.24 18.47 8.73
CA ASP A 174 -5.50 18.09 7.52
C ASP A 174 -4.67 19.23 6.90
N GLY A 175 -4.93 20.49 7.27
CA GLY A 175 -4.04 21.61 6.99
C GLY A 175 -2.69 21.55 7.73
N LYS A 176 -2.58 20.74 8.78
CA LYS A 176 -1.42 20.69 9.69
C LYS A 176 -0.65 19.36 9.65
N MET A 177 -1.33 18.26 9.33
CA MET A 177 -0.75 16.91 9.31
C MET A 177 -1.32 16.09 8.16
N ALA A 178 -0.55 15.14 7.66
CA ALA A 178 -0.98 14.16 6.67
C ALA A 178 -1.89 13.10 7.31
N GLY A 179 -1.58 12.67 8.53
CA GLY A 179 -2.27 11.57 9.18
C GLY A 179 -1.64 11.14 10.50
N TYR A 180 -2.11 10.04 11.03
CA TYR A 180 -1.58 9.43 12.25
C TYR A 180 -1.59 7.91 12.20
N MET A 181 -0.70 7.31 13.00
CA MET A 181 -0.45 5.88 13.08
C MET A 181 -0.46 5.41 14.54
N HIS A 182 -0.88 4.17 14.75
CA HIS A 182 -0.89 3.50 16.04
C HIS A 182 -0.04 2.26 15.97
N MET A 183 0.81 2.02 16.98
CA MET A 183 1.63 0.81 17.07
C MET A 183 1.74 0.33 18.52
N GLY A 184 1.33 -0.92 18.78
CA GLY A 184 1.44 -1.57 20.09
C GLY A 184 2.75 -2.35 20.28
N ALA A 185 3.41 -2.15 21.42
CA ALA A 185 4.60 -2.89 21.84
C ALA A 185 4.41 -4.42 21.81
N TYR A 186 3.22 -4.91 22.15
CA TYR A 186 2.91 -6.34 22.15
C TYR A 186 3.14 -6.98 20.78
N HIS A 187 2.55 -6.44 19.72
CA HIS A 187 2.67 -7.00 18.37
C HIS A 187 4.07 -6.77 17.79
N MET A 188 4.66 -5.59 18.00
CA MET A 188 6.04 -5.33 17.58
C MET A 188 7.01 -6.35 18.17
N ARG A 189 6.90 -6.64 19.48
CA ARG A 189 7.75 -7.63 20.16
C ARG A 189 7.45 -9.06 19.76
N ARG A 190 6.17 -9.41 19.57
CA ARG A 190 5.75 -10.76 19.17
C ARG A 190 6.29 -11.16 17.79
N HIS A 191 6.36 -10.20 16.87
CA HIS A 191 6.76 -10.44 15.48
C HIS A 191 8.21 -9.99 15.17
N GLY A 192 8.81 -9.16 16.02
CA GLY A 192 10.19 -8.71 15.93
C GLY A 192 10.40 -7.50 15.01
N ILE A 193 11.65 -7.04 14.93
CA ILE A 193 12.00 -5.77 14.28
C ILE A 193 11.74 -5.75 12.76
N GLY A 194 11.94 -6.88 12.07
CA GLY A 194 11.73 -6.96 10.62
C GLY A 194 10.28 -6.68 10.25
N TRP A 195 9.35 -7.41 10.88
CA TRP A 195 7.92 -7.18 10.76
C TRP A 195 7.54 -5.76 11.18
N THR A 196 8.08 -5.28 12.30
CA THR A 196 7.80 -3.93 12.80
C THR A 196 8.10 -2.84 11.76
N LYS A 197 9.23 -2.94 11.06
CA LYS A 197 9.61 -1.98 10.02
C LYS A 197 8.76 -2.11 8.76
N GLY A 198 8.51 -3.33 8.30
CA GLY A 198 7.61 -3.58 7.16
C GLY A 198 6.21 -3.03 7.41
N THR A 199 5.63 -3.33 8.57
CA THR A 199 4.33 -2.79 8.99
C THR A 199 4.37 -1.28 9.15
N PHE A 200 5.44 -0.69 9.70
CA PHE A 200 5.56 0.77 9.74
C PHE A 200 5.53 1.39 8.33
N ILE A 201 6.28 0.83 7.38
CA ILE A 201 6.27 1.31 5.99
C ILE A 201 4.89 1.16 5.36
N HIS A 202 4.24 0.01 5.52
CA HIS A 202 2.87 -0.25 5.06
C HIS A 202 1.90 0.83 5.58
N GLU A 203 1.84 0.98 6.90
CA GLU A 203 0.91 1.90 7.56
C GLU A 203 1.23 3.37 7.26
N LEU A 204 2.50 3.71 7.03
CA LEU A 204 2.90 5.06 6.65
C LEU A 204 2.27 5.47 5.31
N VAL A 205 2.12 4.53 4.35
CA VAL A 205 1.47 4.80 3.05
C VAL A 205 0.01 5.21 3.25
N HIS A 206 -0.71 4.56 4.17
CA HIS A 206 -2.10 4.89 4.49
C HIS A 206 -2.28 6.30 5.06
N THR A 207 -1.24 6.90 5.63
CA THR A 207 -1.26 8.31 6.06
C THR A 207 -1.12 9.31 4.91
N GLN A 208 -0.69 8.83 3.74
CA GLN A 208 -0.37 9.65 2.58
C GLN A 208 -1.37 9.48 1.44
N ASP A 209 -2.09 8.36 1.40
CA ASP A 209 -3.08 8.06 0.38
C ASP A 209 -4.35 8.92 0.54
N PHE A 210 -4.76 9.60 -0.53
CA PHE A 210 -6.01 10.36 -0.61
C PHE A 210 -7.13 9.60 -1.29
N SER A 211 -6.91 8.33 -1.67
CA SER A 211 -8.00 7.49 -2.11
C SER A 211 -9.12 7.53 -1.07
N ASP A 212 -10.32 7.77 -1.58
CA ASP A 212 -11.49 8.25 -0.84
C ASP A 212 -11.77 7.41 0.42
N SER A 213 -12.40 8.03 1.43
CA SER A 213 -12.74 7.45 2.74
C SER A 213 -13.81 6.38 2.69
N ARG A 214 -13.97 5.67 1.57
CA ARG A 214 -14.97 4.63 1.37
C ARG A 214 -14.49 3.32 2.00
N VAL A 215 -14.14 3.41 3.28
CA VAL A 215 -13.77 2.33 4.20
C VAL A 215 -14.80 1.22 4.12
N HIS A 216 -14.56 0.14 3.39
CA HIS A 216 -15.41 -1.06 3.42
C HIS A 216 -16.92 -0.85 3.19
N LEU A 217 -17.41 0.37 2.89
CA LEU A 217 -18.83 0.73 3.00
C LEU A 217 -19.53 0.58 1.66
N PHE A 218 -20.63 -0.18 1.65
CA PHE A 218 -21.52 -0.24 0.50
C PHE A 218 -22.98 -0.21 0.94
N TRP A 219 -23.83 0.41 0.11
CA TRP A 219 -25.25 0.55 0.39
C TRP A 219 -26.06 -0.53 -0.30
N VAL A 220 -26.70 -1.46 0.43
CA VAL A 220 -27.54 -2.52 -0.16
C VAL A 220 -28.92 -2.52 0.49
N ASN A 221 -29.97 -2.49 -0.32
CA ASN A 221 -31.38 -2.61 0.13
C ASN A 221 -31.73 -1.67 1.31
N GLY A 222 -31.27 -0.42 1.25
CA GLY A 222 -31.55 0.58 2.28
C GLY A 222 -30.66 0.47 3.53
N ARG A 223 -29.59 -0.33 3.49
CA ARG A 223 -28.67 -0.54 4.62
C ARG A 223 -27.22 -0.30 4.24
N ARG A 224 -26.42 0.19 5.20
CA ARG A 224 -24.97 0.26 5.10
C ARG A 224 -24.36 -1.04 5.56
N LEU A 225 -23.49 -1.59 4.73
CA LEU A 225 -22.75 -2.80 5.01
C LEU A 225 -21.26 -2.47 5.03
N ARG A 226 -20.52 -3.26 5.82
CA ARG A 226 -19.05 -3.33 5.81
C ARG A 226 -18.62 -4.72 5.38
N TYR A 227 -17.48 -4.80 4.71
CA TYR A 227 -16.82 -6.06 4.39
C TYR A 227 -16.10 -6.68 5.61
N GLY A 228 -16.09 -8.02 5.73
CA GLY A 228 -15.35 -8.81 6.72
C GLY A 228 -16.20 -9.37 7.86
N ALA A 229 -16.56 -10.66 7.78
CA ALA A 229 -17.27 -11.43 8.82
C ALA A 229 -16.50 -11.58 10.13
N ASP A 230 -15.20 -11.79 10.06
CA ASP A 230 -14.34 -12.08 11.20
C ASP A 230 -13.44 -10.90 11.59
N GLN A 231 -13.62 -9.76 10.90
CA GLN A 231 -12.82 -8.55 11.09
C GLN A 231 -11.32 -8.79 10.86
N LYS A 232 -10.99 -9.87 10.15
CA LYS A 232 -9.63 -10.23 9.75
C LYS A 232 -9.51 -10.05 8.26
N HIS A 233 -8.32 -9.64 7.84
CA HIS A 233 -7.95 -9.58 6.45
C HIS A 233 -6.86 -10.63 6.22
N PHE A 234 -7.02 -11.44 5.18
CA PHE A 234 -6.03 -12.43 4.79
C PHE A 234 -5.34 -12.03 3.48
N ILE A 235 -4.08 -12.43 3.38
CA ILE A 235 -3.23 -12.16 2.21
C ILE A 235 -3.83 -12.67 0.88
N ASP A 236 -4.46 -13.84 0.90
CA ASP A 236 -5.04 -14.51 -0.26
C ASP A 236 -6.50 -14.09 -0.52
N GLU A 237 -6.99 -13.03 0.14
CA GLU A 237 -8.38 -12.60 0.10
C GLU A 237 -8.70 -11.68 -1.07
N ALA A 238 -9.86 -11.89 -1.68
CA ALA A 238 -10.43 -10.97 -2.64
C ALA A 238 -11.56 -10.17 -1.99
N VAL A 239 -11.39 -8.86 -1.99
CA VAL A 239 -12.28 -7.93 -1.30
C VAL A 239 -13.23 -7.26 -2.31
N PRO A 240 -14.57 -7.33 -2.13
CA PRO A 240 -15.60 -6.64 -2.92
C PRO A 240 -15.33 -5.15 -3.23
N ASN A 241 -14.63 -4.46 -2.34
CA ASN A 241 -14.37 -3.04 -2.47
C ASN A 241 -13.01 -2.79 -3.14
N ARG A 242 -13.03 -2.47 -4.43
CA ARG A 242 -11.83 -2.21 -5.23
C ARG A 242 -11.02 -0.99 -4.78
N ALA A 243 -11.64 -0.01 -4.13
CA ALA A 243 -10.92 1.11 -3.53
C ALA A 243 -10.07 0.67 -2.32
N MET A 244 -10.59 -0.26 -1.51
CA MET A 244 -9.80 -0.89 -0.44
C MET A 244 -8.68 -1.75 -1.02
N THR A 245 -8.98 -2.59 -2.02
CA THR A 245 -7.95 -3.38 -2.70
C THR A 245 -6.83 -2.51 -3.26
N TYR A 246 -7.17 -1.35 -3.85
CA TYR A 246 -6.19 -0.36 -4.31
C TYR A 246 -5.33 0.16 -3.16
N LYS A 247 -5.96 0.67 -2.09
CA LYS A 247 -5.29 1.27 -0.94
C LYS A 247 -4.30 0.30 -0.29
N GLU A 248 -4.74 -0.92 -0.03
CA GLU A 248 -3.85 -1.94 0.55
C GLU A 248 -2.83 -2.45 -0.48
N GLY A 249 -3.21 -2.53 -1.76
CA GLY A 249 -2.31 -2.90 -2.85
C GLY A 249 -1.10 -1.97 -2.96
N ILE A 250 -1.28 -0.66 -2.85
CA ILE A 250 -0.15 0.30 -2.87
C ILE A 250 0.72 0.19 -1.61
N ALA A 251 0.12 -0.01 -0.43
CA ALA A 251 0.87 -0.18 0.82
C ALA A 251 1.68 -1.48 0.82
N ASN A 252 1.08 -2.57 0.34
CA ASN A 252 1.74 -3.85 0.14
C ASN A 252 2.84 -3.77 -0.91
N THR A 253 2.65 -3.04 -2.01
CA THR A 253 3.70 -2.82 -3.02
C THR A 253 4.98 -2.30 -2.39
N ILE A 254 4.86 -1.21 -1.64
CA ILE A 254 6.00 -0.51 -1.05
C ILE A 254 6.66 -1.40 0.03
N THR A 255 5.85 -2.15 0.76
CA THR A 255 6.33 -3.12 1.76
C THR A 255 7.07 -4.29 1.11
N LEU A 256 6.59 -4.82 -0.02
CA LEU A 256 7.26 -5.89 -0.77
C LEU A 256 8.60 -5.42 -1.34
N LEU A 257 8.68 -4.18 -1.81
CA LEU A 257 9.92 -3.57 -2.30
C LEU A 257 10.93 -3.34 -1.17
N TYR A 258 10.46 -2.90 0.00
CA TYR A 258 11.30 -2.72 1.19
C TYR A 258 11.76 -4.06 1.80
N GLN A 259 10.85 -5.03 1.89
CA GLN A 259 11.06 -6.35 2.50
C GLN A 259 10.72 -7.48 1.51
N ASN A 260 11.67 -7.74 0.59
CA ASN A 260 11.51 -8.67 -0.54
C ASN A 260 11.27 -10.15 -0.16
N SER A 261 11.43 -10.56 1.11
CA SER A 261 11.19 -11.95 1.54
C SER A 261 9.79 -12.44 1.19
N ASP A 262 8.80 -11.53 1.28
CA ASP A 262 7.40 -11.88 1.09
C ASP A 262 7.02 -11.87 -0.39
N ALA A 263 7.72 -11.10 -1.23
CA ALA A 263 7.42 -11.00 -2.66
C ALA A 263 7.55 -12.35 -3.38
N ASN A 264 8.54 -13.17 -2.98
CA ASN A 264 8.68 -14.53 -3.48
C ASN A 264 7.54 -15.44 -3.06
N SER A 265 7.09 -15.35 -1.81
CA SER A 265 5.93 -16.13 -1.34
C SER A 265 4.66 -15.76 -2.10
N ARG A 266 4.44 -14.47 -2.37
CA ARG A 266 3.26 -14.00 -3.14
C ARG A 266 3.34 -14.40 -4.60
N PHE A 267 4.52 -14.32 -5.21
CA PHE A 267 4.71 -14.81 -6.58
C PHE A 267 4.48 -16.32 -6.66
N GLU A 268 5.00 -17.11 -5.72
CA GLU A 268 4.75 -18.56 -5.67
C GLU A 268 3.27 -18.90 -5.44
N TRP A 269 2.55 -18.11 -4.64
CA TRP A 269 1.09 -18.24 -4.49
C TRP A 269 0.38 -18.14 -5.85
N PHE A 270 0.70 -17.10 -6.64
CA PHE A 270 0.15 -16.89 -7.98
C PHE A 270 0.57 -18.00 -8.95
N LYS A 271 1.88 -18.28 -9.03
CA LYS A 271 2.48 -19.28 -9.92
C LYS A 271 1.86 -20.67 -9.74
N ASN A 272 1.75 -21.12 -8.50
CA ASN A 272 1.25 -22.45 -8.16
C ASN A 272 -0.28 -22.55 -8.19
N ASN A 273 -0.97 -21.48 -8.64
CA ASN A 273 -2.43 -21.43 -8.74
C ASN A 273 -3.11 -21.77 -7.41
N HIS A 274 -2.63 -21.18 -6.31
CA HIS A 274 -3.24 -21.39 -5.00
C HIS A 274 -4.65 -20.76 -4.95
N GLY A 275 -5.37 -21.07 -3.87
CA GLY A 275 -6.71 -20.52 -3.65
C GLY A 275 -6.64 -19.02 -3.37
N MET A 276 -7.50 -18.26 -4.06
CA MET A 276 -8.02 -16.97 -3.64
C MET A 276 -9.23 -17.22 -2.77
N ARG A 277 -9.23 -16.67 -1.55
CA ARG A 277 -10.38 -16.79 -0.65
C ARG A 277 -11.36 -15.65 -0.91
N VAL A 278 -12.64 -15.98 -0.83
CA VAL A 278 -13.75 -15.05 -1.01
C VAL A 278 -14.76 -15.32 0.08
N GLU A 279 -15.21 -14.28 0.77
CA GLU A 279 -16.24 -14.37 1.79
C GLU A 279 -17.57 -14.88 1.18
N ILE A 280 -18.11 -15.98 1.72
CA ILE A 280 -19.36 -16.60 1.23
C ILE A 280 -20.58 -15.85 1.73
N ASN A 281 -20.50 -15.38 2.98
CA ASN A 281 -21.62 -14.79 3.70
C ASN A 281 -21.46 -13.27 3.81
N PRO A 282 -22.09 -12.50 2.92
CA PRO A 282 -22.56 -11.17 3.27
C PRO A 282 -23.59 -11.37 4.38
N HIS A 283 -23.13 -11.14 5.59
CA HIS A 283 -23.89 -11.36 6.80
C HIS A 283 -25.36 -10.90 6.70
N PRO A 284 -26.30 -11.65 7.29
CA PRO A 284 -27.68 -11.21 7.43
C PRO A 284 -27.71 -9.87 8.16
N VAL A 285 -28.70 -9.05 7.82
CA VAL A 285 -29.17 -7.86 8.53
C VAL A 285 -28.58 -7.73 9.95
N GLY A 286 -27.57 -6.87 10.12
CA GLY A 286 -26.98 -6.60 11.44
C GLY A 286 -25.70 -7.37 11.77
N SER A 287 -25.04 -7.99 10.79
CA SER A 287 -23.65 -8.43 10.94
C SER A 287 -22.78 -7.90 9.79
N GLY A 288 -21.53 -7.52 10.08
CA GLY A 288 -20.74 -6.51 9.37
C GLY A 288 -20.73 -5.19 10.17
N ALA A 289 -19.55 -4.72 10.60
CA ALA A 289 -19.38 -3.90 11.81
C ALA A 289 -20.40 -2.76 12.04
N GLY A 290 -21.31 -3.00 13.00
CA GLY A 290 -22.14 -2.02 13.71
C GLY A 290 -23.16 -1.25 12.86
N ASN A 291 -24.21 -0.75 13.51
CA ASN A 291 -24.98 0.34 12.92
C ASN A 291 -24.03 1.52 12.67
N LEU A 292 -23.56 1.67 11.44
CA LEU A 292 -22.96 2.92 11.03
C LEU A 292 -24.03 3.99 11.16
N HIS A 293 -23.67 5.09 11.81
CA HIS A 293 -24.58 6.21 11.95
C HIS A 293 -25.18 6.54 10.58
N PRO A 294 -26.50 6.75 10.42
CA PRO A 294 -27.18 7.05 9.14
C PRO A 294 -26.63 8.25 8.35
N CYS A 295 -25.59 8.90 8.85
CA CYS A 295 -24.86 10.01 8.26
C CYS A 295 -23.53 9.68 7.57
N THR A 296 -22.91 8.50 7.80
CA THR A 296 -21.67 8.10 7.09
C THR A 296 -21.93 7.80 5.61
N VAL A 297 -21.37 8.53 4.63
CA VAL A 297 -21.61 8.17 3.23
C VAL A 297 -21.04 6.78 2.91
N ALA A 298 -21.93 5.88 2.52
CA ALA A 298 -21.54 4.67 1.81
C ALA A 298 -21.46 5.02 0.33
N SER A 299 -20.50 4.45 -0.40
CA SER A 299 -20.64 4.36 -1.84
C SER A 299 -21.99 3.70 -2.16
N SER A 300 -22.63 4.13 -3.25
CA SER A 300 -23.64 3.33 -3.95
C SER A 300 -23.24 1.85 -3.93
N PRO A 301 -24.19 0.89 -3.86
CA PRO A 301 -23.83 -0.53 -3.84
C PRO A 301 -22.75 -0.78 -4.88
N SER A 302 -21.56 -1.21 -4.44
CA SER A 302 -20.64 -1.82 -5.39
C SER A 302 -21.40 -3.01 -5.96
N GLU A 303 -21.46 -3.15 -7.28
CA GLU A 303 -22.03 -4.34 -7.91
C GLU A 303 -21.40 -5.61 -7.30
N ASP A 304 -20.13 -5.50 -6.89
CA ASP A 304 -19.30 -6.52 -6.28
C ASP A 304 -19.58 -6.79 -4.79
N ALA A 305 -20.52 -6.09 -4.16
CA ALA A 305 -20.92 -6.31 -2.75
C ALA A 305 -21.22 -7.78 -2.41
N TRP A 306 -21.58 -8.57 -3.42
CA TRP A 306 -21.84 -10.00 -3.34
C TRP A 306 -20.82 -10.77 -4.20
N LEU A 307 -19.53 -10.49 -4.03
CA LEU A 307 -18.43 -11.00 -4.87
C LEU A 307 -18.48 -12.52 -5.04
N TYR A 308 -18.72 -13.28 -3.97
CA TYR A 308 -18.92 -14.73 -4.06
C TYR A 308 -20.05 -15.11 -5.03
N ASN A 309 -21.23 -14.49 -4.92
CA ASN A 309 -22.36 -14.76 -5.82
C ASN A 309 -22.02 -14.38 -7.27
N LEU A 310 -21.32 -13.26 -7.49
CA LEU A 310 -20.88 -12.87 -8.83
C LEU A 310 -19.91 -13.88 -9.44
N ILE A 311 -19.00 -14.41 -8.63
CA ILE A 311 -18.03 -15.43 -9.05
C ILE A 311 -18.75 -16.73 -9.44
N ILE A 312 -19.68 -17.19 -8.60
CA ILE A 312 -20.49 -18.39 -8.88
C ILE A 312 -21.37 -18.20 -10.13
N ASN A 313 -22.02 -17.03 -10.26
CA ASN A 313 -22.85 -16.70 -11.42
C ASN A 313 -22.04 -16.61 -12.72
N ALA A 314 -20.75 -16.29 -12.63
CA ALA A 314 -19.82 -16.34 -13.76
C ALA A 314 -19.34 -17.76 -14.10
N GLY A 315 -19.83 -18.78 -13.40
CA GLY A 315 -19.53 -20.20 -13.66
C GLY A 315 -18.22 -20.69 -13.03
N ALA A 316 -17.62 -19.95 -12.11
CA ALA A 316 -16.42 -20.40 -11.40
C ALA A 316 -16.74 -21.55 -10.44
N THR A 317 -15.79 -22.47 -10.27
CA THR A 317 -15.94 -23.65 -9.41
C THR A 317 -15.12 -23.50 -8.13
N GLU A 318 -15.79 -23.67 -6.98
CA GLU A 318 -15.13 -23.74 -5.67
C GLU A 318 -14.14 -24.91 -5.60
N GLN A 319 -12.98 -24.70 -4.99
CA GLN A 319 -12.04 -25.78 -4.64
C GLN A 319 -12.31 -26.35 -3.24
N GLY A 320 -12.98 -25.57 -2.39
CA GLY A 320 -13.26 -25.93 -1.00
C GLY A 320 -13.69 -24.71 -0.19
N ARG A 321 -13.94 -24.93 1.10
CA ARG A 321 -14.39 -23.90 2.04
C ARG A 321 -13.54 -23.92 3.31
N SER A 322 -13.52 -22.81 4.04
CA SER A 322 -12.94 -22.75 5.37
C SER A 322 -13.72 -23.64 6.35
N ALA A 323 -13.09 -24.04 7.45
CA ALA A 323 -13.70 -24.97 8.41
C ALA A 323 -15.01 -24.45 9.03
N ASP A 324 -15.14 -23.13 9.17
CA ASP A 324 -16.32 -22.43 9.64
C ASP A 324 -17.33 -22.09 8.53
N ASN A 325 -17.03 -22.43 7.28
CA ASN A 325 -17.79 -22.04 6.07
C ASN A 325 -17.97 -20.52 5.89
N ALA A 326 -17.10 -19.70 6.48
CA ALA A 326 -17.11 -18.26 6.24
C ALA A 326 -16.55 -17.89 4.86
N TYR A 327 -15.59 -18.67 4.35
CA TYR A 327 -14.87 -18.39 3.11
C TYR A 327 -14.91 -19.58 2.13
N ALA A 328 -15.01 -19.27 0.84
CA ALA A 328 -14.81 -20.20 -0.26
C ALA A 328 -13.46 -19.93 -0.93
N PHE A 329 -12.82 -20.99 -1.41
CA PHE A 329 -11.54 -20.89 -2.11
C PHE A 329 -11.73 -21.17 -3.60
N PHE A 330 -11.20 -20.29 -4.44
CA PHE A 330 -11.20 -20.43 -5.89
C PHE A 330 -9.77 -20.38 -6.39
N LYS A 331 -9.39 -21.24 -7.34
CA LYS A 331 -8.07 -21.13 -7.97
C LYS A 331 -7.96 -19.78 -8.69
N VAL A 332 -6.92 -19.01 -8.37
CA VAL A 332 -6.72 -17.65 -8.91
C VAL A 332 -6.86 -17.64 -10.44
N ARG A 333 -6.20 -18.56 -11.13
CA ARG A 333 -6.14 -18.60 -12.60
C ARG A 333 -7.37 -19.23 -13.25
N ASP A 334 -8.28 -19.78 -12.46
CA ASP A 334 -9.55 -20.33 -12.97
C ASP A 334 -10.63 -19.24 -13.02
N LEU A 335 -10.41 -18.11 -12.32
CA LEU A 335 -11.35 -17.01 -12.26
C LEU A 335 -11.28 -16.09 -13.50
N PRO A 336 -12.38 -15.42 -13.85
CA PRO A 336 -12.35 -14.24 -14.71
C PRO A 336 -11.45 -13.13 -14.15
N ALA A 337 -10.80 -12.39 -15.06
CA ALA A 337 -9.81 -11.37 -14.72
C ALA A 337 -10.36 -10.29 -13.76
N ARG A 338 -11.62 -9.88 -13.98
CA ARG A 338 -12.35 -8.90 -13.15
C ARG A 338 -12.53 -9.29 -11.68
N PHE A 339 -12.38 -10.58 -11.32
CA PHE A 339 -12.45 -11.02 -9.93
C PHE A 339 -11.06 -11.19 -9.32
N ILE A 340 -10.04 -11.52 -10.13
CA ILE A 340 -8.65 -11.65 -9.67
C ILE A 340 -8.13 -10.32 -9.12
N ILE A 341 -8.50 -9.21 -9.78
CA ILE A 341 -8.07 -7.85 -9.43
C ILE A 341 -8.64 -7.33 -8.10
N HIS A 342 -9.54 -8.08 -7.43
CA HIS A 342 -10.02 -7.77 -6.08
C HIS A 342 -9.05 -8.19 -4.97
N ASN A 343 -7.95 -8.88 -5.31
CA ASN A 343 -6.90 -9.23 -4.38
C ASN A 343 -5.79 -8.17 -4.37
N GLU A 344 -5.46 -7.64 -3.19
CA GLU A 344 -4.47 -6.58 -3.01
C GLU A 344 -3.04 -7.00 -3.41
N PHE A 345 -2.72 -8.28 -3.25
CA PHE A 345 -1.39 -8.80 -3.60
C PHE A 345 -1.21 -8.99 -5.11
N VAL A 346 -2.29 -9.21 -5.86
CA VAL A 346 -2.24 -9.13 -7.33
C VAL A 346 -1.83 -7.71 -7.75
N LEU A 347 -2.45 -6.68 -7.19
CA LEU A 347 -2.03 -5.29 -7.43
C LEU A 347 -0.60 -5.04 -6.96
N ALA A 348 -0.23 -5.53 -5.77
CA ALA A 348 1.11 -5.36 -5.24
C ALA A 348 2.19 -6.01 -6.11
N LEU A 349 1.92 -7.19 -6.68
CA LEU A 349 2.81 -7.85 -7.65
C LEU A 349 2.93 -7.02 -8.93
N ILE A 350 1.81 -6.53 -9.49
CA ILE A 350 1.84 -5.68 -10.70
C ILE A 350 2.72 -4.45 -10.47
N PHE A 351 2.49 -3.72 -9.38
CA PHE A 351 3.17 -2.46 -9.10
C PHE A 351 4.64 -2.65 -8.69
N SER A 352 4.96 -3.68 -7.92
CA SER A 352 6.35 -3.94 -7.52
C SER A 352 7.22 -4.35 -8.71
N GLU A 353 6.68 -5.13 -9.63
CA GLU A 353 7.41 -5.49 -10.86
C GLU A 353 7.51 -4.31 -11.83
N TYR A 354 6.50 -3.45 -11.91
CA TYR A 354 6.63 -2.17 -12.59
C TYR A 354 7.80 -1.34 -12.03
N VAL A 355 7.92 -1.25 -10.70
CA VAL A 355 9.02 -0.52 -10.04
C VAL A 355 10.38 -1.09 -10.41
N HIS A 356 10.55 -2.42 -10.51
CA HIS A 356 11.82 -3.02 -10.93
C HIS A 356 12.29 -2.60 -12.34
N HIS A 357 11.39 -2.16 -13.22
CA HIS A 357 11.72 -1.76 -14.59
C HIS A 357 11.80 -0.24 -14.80
N ILE A 358 11.15 0.54 -13.95
CA ILE A 358 11.13 2.01 -14.05
C ILE A 358 12.00 2.69 -13.01
N ASN A 359 11.92 2.24 -11.75
CA ASN A 359 12.41 2.81 -10.48
C ASN A 359 11.28 3.22 -9.50
N PHE A 360 11.64 3.23 -8.21
CA PHE A 360 10.72 3.52 -7.10
C PHE A 360 10.26 4.98 -7.07
N ARG A 361 11.14 5.94 -7.39
CA ARG A 361 10.82 7.37 -7.37
C ARG A 361 9.72 7.73 -8.36
N ASN A 362 9.74 7.16 -9.55
CA ASN A 362 8.72 7.37 -10.57
C ASN A 362 7.36 6.79 -10.15
N PHE A 363 7.37 5.66 -9.44
CA PHE A 363 6.14 5.12 -8.84
C PHE A 363 5.58 6.04 -7.75
N ILE A 364 6.42 6.53 -6.83
CA ILE A 364 6.01 7.51 -5.80
C ILE A 364 5.45 8.80 -6.42
N ASN A 365 6.07 9.29 -7.50
CA ASN A 365 5.55 10.45 -8.24
C ASN A 365 4.20 10.14 -8.91
N SER A 366 4.01 8.93 -9.43
CA SER A 366 2.73 8.49 -10.02
C SER A 366 1.63 8.41 -8.95
N LEU A 367 1.95 7.91 -7.75
CA LEU A 367 1.04 7.93 -6.60
C LEU A 367 0.68 9.36 -6.20
N LYS A 368 1.66 10.27 -6.14
CA LYS A 368 1.43 11.68 -5.84
C LYS A 368 0.53 12.37 -6.86
N ALA A 369 0.76 12.12 -8.15
CA ALA A 369 -0.11 12.62 -9.22
C ALA A 369 -1.53 12.07 -9.09
N SER A 370 -1.66 10.77 -8.80
CA SER A 370 -2.96 10.12 -8.59
C SER A 370 -3.72 10.73 -7.41
N ASN A 371 -3.06 10.94 -6.28
CA ASN A 371 -3.66 11.54 -5.08
C ASN A 371 -4.25 12.93 -5.35
N ASN A 372 -3.57 13.76 -6.15
CA ASN A 372 -4.09 15.09 -6.52
C ASN A 372 -5.40 15.01 -7.32
N ASN A 373 -5.60 13.91 -8.07
CA ASN A 373 -6.79 13.68 -8.88
C ASN A 373 -7.89 12.87 -8.16
N LEU A 374 -7.54 12.21 -7.05
CA LEU A 374 -8.46 11.41 -6.23
C LEU A 374 -9.04 12.17 -5.04
N LEU A 375 -8.38 13.25 -4.61
CA LEU A 375 -8.81 14.02 -3.45
C LEU A 375 -10.24 14.58 -3.62
N ARG A 376 -11.19 14.04 -2.84
CA ARG A 376 -12.63 14.40 -2.88
C ARG A 376 -13.27 14.25 -4.26
N VAL A 377 -12.74 13.33 -5.06
CA VAL A 377 -13.27 12.96 -6.37
C VAL A 377 -13.69 11.50 -6.32
N SER A 378 -14.88 11.20 -6.85
CA SER A 378 -15.36 9.82 -6.99
C SER A 378 -14.76 9.17 -8.24
N GLY A 379 -13.52 8.68 -8.15
CA GLY A 379 -12.83 7.99 -9.25
C GLY A 379 -12.24 6.63 -8.85
N SER A 380 -11.90 5.81 -9.84
CA SER A 380 -11.14 4.57 -9.63
C SER A 380 -9.69 4.91 -9.30
N GLY A 381 -9.26 4.61 -8.07
CA GLY A 381 -7.85 4.72 -7.66
C GLY A 381 -6.95 3.85 -8.54
N THR A 382 -7.41 2.64 -8.86
CA THR A 382 -6.73 1.71 -9.77
C THR A 382 -6.51 2.36 -11.14
N ALA A 383 -7.57 2.79 -11.83
CA ALA A 383 -7.44 3.38 -13.17
C ALA A 383 -6.50 4.60 -13.17
N MET A 384 -6.65 5.49 -12.18
CA MET A 384 -5.84 6.69 -12.04
C MET A 384 -4.35 6.37 -11.86
N LEU A 385 -4.00 5.39 -11.03
CA LEU A 385 -2.61 4.99 -10.84
C LEU A 385 -2.04 4.32 -12.08
N PHE A 386 -2.81 3.44 -12.73
CA PHE A 386 -2.40 2.83 -13.99
C PHE A 386 -2.14 3.87 -15.08
N GLU A 387 -3.02 4.86 -15.22
CA GLU A 387 -2.84 5.98 -16.14
C GLU A 387 -1.54 6.75 -15.85
N ASN A 388 -1.32 7.14 -14.58
CA ASN A 388 -0.13 7.90 -14.20
C ASN A 388 1.17 7.10 -14.35
N MET A 389 1.14 5.79 -14.11
CA MET A 389 2.27 4.90 -14.39
C MET A 389 2.54 4.78 -15.90
N CYS A 390 1.49 4.73 -16.74
CA CYS A 390 1.67 4.73 -18.19
C CYS A 390 2.32 6.05 -18.64
N TYR A 391 1.87 7.20 -18.14
CA TYR A 391 2.49 8.49 -18.43
C TYR A 391 3.95 8.57 -17.95
N ALA A 392 4.25 8.05 -16.75
CA ALA A 392 5.62 8.02 -16.22
C ALA A 392 6.58 7.15 -17.05
N GLY A 393 6.05 6.18 -17.81
CA GLY A 393 6.82 5.35 -18.73
C GLY A 393 6.96 5.90 -20.15
N LEU A 394 6.38 7.08 -20.45
CA LEU A 394 6.55 7.71 -21.76
C LEU A 394 7.99 8.22 -21.93
N PRO A 395 8.58 8.13 -23.13
CA PRO A 395 9.84 8.79 -23.43
C PRO A 395 9.74 10.31 -23.26
N GLU A 396 10.86 10.96 -22.96
CA GLU A 396 10.91 12.41 -22.79
C GLU A 396 10.43 13.14 -24.06
N GLY A 397 9.49 14.08 -23.89
CA GLY A 397 8.91 14.85 -24.99
C GLY A 397 7.81 14.13 -25.79
N GLU A 398 7.58 12.84 -25.51
CA GLU A 398 6.49 12.08 -26.14
C GLU A 398 5.16 12.27 -25.39
N THR A 399 4.07 12.08 -26.12
CA THR A 399 2.70 12.14 -25.62
C THR A 399 1.98 10.84 -25.95
N LEU A 400 0.85 10.56 -25.28
CA LEU A 400 0.01 9.43 -25.67
C LEU A 400 -0.41 9.50 -27.15
N ALA A 401 -0.73 10.69 -27.65
CA ALA A 401 -1.11 10.87 -29.04
C ALA A 401 0.03 10.53 -30.02
N SER A 402 1.27 10.91 -29.71
CA SER A 402 2.42 10.64 -30.58
C SER A 402 2.80 9.16 -30.60
N VAL A 403 2.81 8.49 -29.45
CA VAL A 403 3.14 7.05 -29.38
C VAL A 403 2.03 6.16 -29.95
N SER A 404 0.78 6.63 -29.94
CA SER A 404 -0.32 5.95 -30.64
C SER A 404 -0.26 6.11 -32.16
N ALA A 405 0.29 7.23 -32.65
CA ALA A 405 0.41 7.51 -34.09
C ALA A 405 1.65 6.88 -34.73
N SER A 406 2.75 6.74 -33.99
CA SER A 406 4.04 6.29 -34.54
C SER A 406 4.05 4.82 -34.99
N GLY A 407 3.06 4.02 -34.59
CA GLY A 407 3.06 2.57 -34.84
C GLY A 407 4.17 1.85 -34.06
N VAL A 408 4.08 0.52 -34.03
CA VAL A 408 4.90 -0.35 -33.17
C VAL A 408 6.40 -0.26 -33.51
N GLY A 409 7.17 0.42 -32.65
CA GLY A 409 8.63 0.43 -32.70
C GLY A 409 9.22 1.12 -31.46
N GLY A 410 10.36 0.61 -30.96
CA GLY A 410 11.07 1.20 -29.81
C GLY A 410 10.68 0.66 -28.44
N ARG A 411 11.19 1.33 -27.39
CA ARG A 411 11.02 0.95 -25.98
C ARG A 411 9.65 1.40 -25.46
N ARG A 412 8.71 0.47 -25.29
CA ARG A 412 7.31 0.72 -24.88
C ARG A 412 7.10 0.58 -23.38
N THR A 413 7.95 1.27 -22.63
CA THR A 413 7.96 1.23 -21.16
C THR A 413 6.62 1.67 -20.54
N TYR A 414 5.93 2.61 -21.17
CA TYR A 414 4.58 3.06 -20.83
C TYR A 414 3.50 1.97 -20.89
N LEU A 415 3.74 0.81 -21.54
CA LEU A 415 2.78 -0.31 -21.58
C LEU A 415 3.04 -1.39 -20.52
N LEU A 416 4.14 -1.29 -19.75
CA LEU A 416 4.47 -2.26 -18.71
C LEU A 416 3.35 -2.44 -17.66
N PRO A 417 2.70 -1.36 -17.14
CA PRO A 417 1.61 -1.53 -16.19
C PRO A 417 0.51 -2.45 -16.74
N LEU A 418 0.06 -2.19 -17.97
CA LEU A 418 -1.03 -2.92 -18.61
C LEU A 418 -0.65 -4.36 -18.94
N ALA A 419 0.59 -4.57 -19.39
CA ALA A 419 1.12 -5.91 -19.65
C ALA A 419 1.22 -6.76 -18.37
N TYR A 420 1.64 -6.17 -17.25
CA TYR A 420 1.68 -6.86 -15.96
C TYR A 420 0.29 -7.08 -15.38
N ALA A 421 -0.66 -6.16 -15.56
CA ALA A 421 -2.06 -6.41 -15.20
C ALA A 421 -2.64 -7.60 -15.98
N ASP A 422 -2.39 -7.68 -17.28
CA ASP A 422 -2.82 -8.81 -18.11
C ASP A 422 -2.19 -10.12 -17.62
N TYR A 423 -0.89 -10.12 -17.32
CA TYR A 423 -0.16 -11.30 -16.85
C TYR A 423 -0.62 -11.78 -15.46
N PHE A 424 -0.69 -10.89 -14.47
CA PHE A 424 -1.08 -11.24 -13.10
C PHE A 424 -2.59 -11.48 -12.96
N THR A 425 -3.39 -11.13 -13.96
CA THR A 425 -4.76 -11.66 -14.13
C THR A 425 -4.83 -12.87 -15.05
N ALA A 426 -3.70 -13.57 -15.22
CA ALA A 426 -3.56 -14.84 -15.92
C ALA A 426 -4.02 -14.83 -17.39
N PHE A 427 -3.96 -13.67 -18.05
CA PHE A 427 -4.46 -13.44 -19.40
C PHE A 427 -5.94 -13.83 -19.58
N ARG A 428 -6.72 -13.72 -18.52
CA ARG A 428 -8.12 -14.20 -18.48
C ARG A 428 -9.10 -13.30 -19.20
N SER A 429 -8.73 -12.05 -19.53
CA SER A 429 -9.52 -11.21 -20.43
C SER A 429 -9.47 -11.79 -21.85
N SER A 430 -10.63 -12.19 -22.38
CA SER A 430 -10.79 -12.77 -23.72
C SER A 430 -10.92 -11.71 -24.80
N ASN A 431 -11.39 -10.51 -24.43
CA ASN A 431 -11.63 -9.39 -25.33
C ASN A 431 -11.30 -8.06 -24.64
N LYS A 432 -11.28 -6.98 -25.44
CA LYS A 432 -10.92 -5.64 -24.98
C LYS A 432 -11.84 -5.13 -23.86
N ASN A 433 -13.14 -5.42 -23.91
CA ASN A 433 -14.08 -4.97 -22.88
C ASN A 433 -13.78 -5.63 -21.53
N GLU A 434 -13.52 -6.94 -21.50
CA GLU A 434 -13.11 -7.63 -20.28
C GLU A 434 -11.77 -7.12 -19.73
N PHE A 435 -10.89 -6.58 -20.58
CA PHE A 435 -9.66 -5.93 -20.12
C PHE A 435 -9.92 -4.54 -19.54
N LYS A 436 -10.85 -3.76 -20.11
CA LYS A 436 -11.31 -2.48 -19.55
C LYS A 436 -11.93 -2.63 -18.16
N GLU A 437 -12.64 -3.72 -17.92
CA GLU A 437 -13.23 -4.03 -16.61
C GLU A 437 -12.17 -4.13 -15.50
N LEU A 438 -10.92 -4.51 -15.82
CA LEU A 438 -9.80 -4.48 -14.86
C LEU A 438 -9.50 -3.09 -14.31
N PHE A 439 -9.98 -2.04 -14.97
CA PHE A 439 -9.78 -0.66 -14.54
C PHE A 439 -11.10 0.04 -14.29
N GLU A 440 -12.14 -0.72 -13.91
CA GLU A 440 -13.49 -0.21 -13.63
C GLU A 440 -14.10 0.55 -14.82
N ASN A 441 -13.62 0.26 -16.04
CA ASN A 441 -13.94 1.01 -17.27
C ASN A 441 -13.59 2.50 -17.21
N MET A 442 -12.68 2.89 -16.31
CA MET A 442 -12.28 4.28 -16.09
C MET A 442 -10.89 4.62 -16.63
N LEU A 443 -10.08 3.62 -17.02
CA LEU A 443 -8.81 3.90 -17.71
C LEU A 443 -9.12 4.45 -19.11
N PRO A 444 -8.46 5.53 -19.56
CA PRO A 444 -8.68 6.09 -20.89
C PRO A 444 -8.56 5.04 -22.01
N ASP A 445 -9.54 5.03 -22.91
CA ASP A 445 -9.61 4.06 -24.02
C ASP A 445 -8.37 4.09 -24.91
N SER A 446 -7.73 5.25 -25.05
CA SER A 446 -6.47 5.39 -25.78
C SER A 446 -5.32 4.53 -25.22
N TRP A 447 -5.25 4.34 -23.90
CA TRP A 447 -4.27 3.42 -23.30
C TRP A 447 -4.65 1.95 -23.52
N ILE A 448 -5.94 1.64 -23.38
CA ILE A 448 -6.48 0.30 -23.60
C ILE A 448 -6.25 -0.13 -25.05
N ASP A 449 -6.64 0.71 -26.01
CA ASP A 449 -6.49 0.48 -27.44
C ASP A 449 -5.02 0.30 -27.79
N LEU A 450 -4.15 1.17 -27.29
CA LEU A 450 -2.72 1.08 -27.55
C LEU A 450 -2.13 -0.25 -27.07
N TYR A 451 -2.44 -0.71 -25.86
CA TYR A 451 -1.96 -2.02 -25.39
C TYR A 451 -2.62 -3.17 -26.16
N TRP A 452 -3.95 -3.19 -26.20
CA TRP A 452 -4.73 -4.32 -26.67
C TRP A 452 -4.54 -4.58 -28.18
N ASP A 453 -4.47 -3.52 -28.97
CA ASP A 453 -4.41 -3.62 -30.44
C ASP A 453 -2.98 -3.72 -30.96
N THR A 454 -1.97 -3.31 -30.17
CA THR A 454 -0.58 -3.20 -30.69
C THR A 454 0.46 -4.01 -29.93
N ALA A 455 0.20 -4.44 -28.70
CA ALA A 455 1.20 -5.08 -27.85
C ALA A 455 0.76 -6.42 -27.24
N LYS A 456 -0.53 -6.59 -26.94
CA LYS A 456 -1.08 -7.76 -26.24
C LYS A 456 -0.62 -9.10 -26.81
N ASP A 457 -0.71 -9.32 -28.12
CA ASP A 457 -0.39 -10.62 -28.72
C ASP A 457 1.10 -10.97 -28.58
N GLN A 458 1.96 -9.96 -28.70
CA GLN A 458 3.40 -10.14 -28.49
C GLN A 458 3.72 -10.43 -27.01
N VAL A 459 3.06 -9.71 -26.09
CA VAL A 459 3.20 -9.93 -24.64
C VAL A 459 2.73 -11.34 -24.25
N ARG A 460 1.50 -11.71 -24.62
CA ARG A 460 0.94 -13.04 -24.31
C ARG A 460 1.72 -14.17 -24.98
N GLY A 461 2.26 -13.95 -26.17
CA GLY A 461 3.11 -14.90 -26.88
C GLY A 461 4.53 -15.06 -26.31
N SER A 462 4.97 -14.16 -25.43
CA SER A 462 6.32 -14.20 -24.84
C SER A 462 6.45 -15.12 -23.62
N VAL A 463 5.33 -15.60 -23.07
CA VAL A 463 5.26 -16.32 -21.80
C VAL A 463 4.23 -17.46 -21.86
N SER A 464 4.36 -18.45 -20.96
CA SER A 464 3.45 -19.60 -20.91
C SER A 464 2.73 -19.69 -19.57
N MET A 465 1.40 -19.63 -19.59
CA MET A 465 0.57 -19.85 -18.39
C MET A 465 0.61 -21.30 -17.87
N ALA A 466 1.17 -22.25 -18.65
CA ALA A 466 1.38 -23.61 -18.21
C ALA A 466 2.66 -23.77 -17.34
N ASN A 467 3.64 -22.88 -17.50
CA ASN A 467 4.91 -22.93 -16.79
C ASN A 467 5.32 -21.50 -16.36
N ILE A 468 4.62 -20.99 -15.35
CA ILE A 468 4.84 -19.65 -14.81
C ILE A 468 6.20 -19.58 -14.10
N GLN A 469 6.99 -18.56 -14.43
CA GLN A 469 8.29 -18.32 -13.83
C GLN A 469 8.52 -16.83 -13.61
N ARG A 470 9.31 -16.45 -12.61
CA ARG A 470 9.63 -15.03 -12.36
C ARG A 470 10.33 -14.38 -13.56
N SER A 471 11.07 -15.15 -14.35
CA SER A 471 11.70 -14.69 -15.61
C SER A 471 10.69 -14.25 -16.67
N ASP A 472 9.42 -14.67 -16.57
CA ASP A 472 8.35 -14.24 -17.48
C ASP A 472 8.20 -12.72 -17.51
N LEU A 473 8.41 -12.07 -16.35
CA LEU A 473 8.30 -10.62 -16.22
C LEU A 473 9.37 -9.89 -17.04
N THR A 474 10.56 -10.47 -17.13
CA THR A 474 11.64 -10.01 -18.00
C THR A 474 11.30 -10.28 -19.47
N SER A 475 10.75 -11.46 -19.79
CA SER A 475 10.30 -11.78 -21.16
C SER A 475 9.22 -10.80 -21.66
N ILE A 476 8.26 -10.44 -20.80
CA ILE A 476 7.23 -9.43 -21.08
C ILE A 476 7.87 -8.06 -21.34
N ALA A 477 8.83 -7.65 -20.49
CA ALA A 477 9.55 -6.40 -20.68
C ALA A 477 10.30 -6.37 -22.03
N ILE A 478 10.99 -7.46 -22.38
CA ILE A 478 11.69 -7.62 -23.68
C ILE A 478 10.70 -7.59 -24.85
N ALA A 479 9.52 -8.21 -24.72
CA ALA A 479 8.47 -8.12 -25.74
C ALA A 479 8.01 -6.66 -25.98
N LEU A 480 8.09 -5.82 -24.96
CA LEU A 480 7.85 -4.37 -25.08
C LEU A 480 9.09 -3.57 -25.48
N GLY A 481 10.22 -4.20 -25.81
CA GLY A 481 11.47 -3.53 -26.18
C GLY A 481 12.24 -2.95 -24.98
N VAL A 482 11.94 -3.40 -23.77
CA VAL A 482 12.59 -2.97 -22.52
C VAL A 482 13.66 -4.00 -22.14
N ASN A 483 14.90 -3.77 -22.60
CA ASN A 483 16.01 -4.73 -22.46
C ASN A 483 16.92 -4.47 -21.23
N SER A 484 16.53 -3.55 -20.36
CA SER A 484 17.27 -3.21 -19.14
C SER A 484 16.31 -2.80 -18.03
N SER A 485 16.48 -3.35 -16.83
CA SER A 485 15.90 -2.80 -15.60
C SER A 485 16.62 -1.50 -15.23
N GLN A 486 15.88 -0.47 -14.80
CA GLN A 486 16.47 0.70 -14.16
C GLN A 486 16.38 0.50 -12.65
N PRO A 487 17.53 0.40 -11.93
CA PRO A 487 17.54 0.33 -10.47
C PRO A 487 16.81 1.50 -9.81
#